data_AF-E1ICT2-F1
#
_entry.id   AF-E1ICT2-F1
#
_cell.length_a   1.000
_cell.length_b   1.000
_cell.length_c   1.000
_cell.angle_alpha   90.00
_cell.angle_beta   90.00
_cell.angle_gamma   90.00
#
_symmetry.space_group_name_H-M   'P 1'
#
loop_
_entity.id
_entity.type
_entity.pdbx_description
1 polymer ?
#
loop_
_entity_poly.entity_id
_entity_poly.type
_entity_poly.pdbx_seq_one_letter_code
_entity_poly.pdbx_strand_id
1 'polypeptide(L)'
;MEVLERPPKEAVEAIGFLVPMNDGAALVGGLSFAHGEPQALEESGTLWLPGLRVFPAASPNAAMWQLVQVGGVISAPGSYGPEGAYTHQLEQIRIQALKINDLSIEQLLSTSRKYANQAVRIRAQVLISESSALLVEALGAGGVPDASARQIKLNGAIERGALLERLQASGNAHFGAVEVVGIWHEQSLYVLSIRAE
;
A
#
# COMPACT_ATOMS: atom_id res chain seq x y z
N MET A 1 32.00 35.09 -4.49
CA MET A 1 30.66 34.76 -5.03
C MET A 1 30.59 33.24 -5.03
N GLU A 2 30.16 32.68 -3.92
CA GLU A 2 30.14 31.24 -3.66
C GLU A 2 28.85 30.71 -4.28
N VAL A 3 28.97 29.94 -5.36
CA VAL A 3 27.85 29.24 -5.96
C VAL A 3 27.58 28.06 -5.05
N LEU A 4 26.59 28.19 -4.17
CA LEU A 4 26.05 27.06 -3.42
C LEU A 4 25.50 26.07 -4.46
N GLU A 5 26.28 25.02 -4.74
CA GLU A 5 25.84 23.90 -5.54
C GLU A 5 24.55 23.37 -4.90
N ARG A 6 23.44 23.47 -5.65
CA ARG A 6 22.19 22.84 -5.21
C ARG A 6 22.49 21.35 -5.01
N PRO A 7 22.03 20.74 -3.90
CA PRO A 7 22.21 19.32 -3.68
C PRO A 7 21.70 18.55 -4.91
N PRO A 8 22.36 17.45 -5.29
CA PRO A 8 21.98 16.68 -6.47
C PRO A 8 20.52 16.27 -6.35
N LYS A 9 19.77 16.58 -7.40
CA LYS A 9 18.38 16.17 -7.58
C LYS A 9 18.31 14.63 -7.55
N GLU A 10 17.67 14.07 -6.53
CA GLU A 10 17.60 12.62 -6.33
C GLU A 10 16.47 12.02 -7.19
N ALA A 11 16.83 11.06 -8.04
CA ALA A 11 15.86 10.29 -8.79
C ALA A 11 15.22 9.25 -7.87
N VAL A 12 13.89 9.17 -7.88
CA VAL A 12 13.12 8.26 -7.02
C VAL A 12 12.16 7.43 -7.84
N GLU A 13 11.92 6.20 -7.39
CA GLU A 13 10.78 5.38 -7.76
C GLU A 13 10.00 5.01 -6.52
N ALA A 14 8.68 5.18 -6.57
CA ALA A 14 7.77 4.91 -5.48
C ALA A 14 6.53 4.18 -5.99
N ILE A 15 5.99 3.30 -5.16
CA ILE A 15 4.71 2.63 -5.41
C ILE A 15 3.71 3.12 -4.38
N GLY A 16 2.50 3.43 -4.82
CA GLY A 16 1.45 3.91 -3.94
C GLY A 16 0.15 4.15 -4.67
N PHE A 17 -0.85 4.64 -3.93
CA PHE A 17 -2.12 5.05 -4.50
C PHE A 17 -2.09 6.53 -4.89
N LEU A 18 -2.62 6.85 -6.06
CA LEU A 18 -2.93 8.23 -6.41
C LEU A 18 -4.27 8.63 -5.80
N VAL A 19 -4.25 9.70 -5.03
CA VAL A 19 -5.42 10.40 -4.53
C VAL A 19 -5.58 11.68 -5.34
N PRO A 20 -6.58 11.77 -6.23
CA PRO A 20 -6.79 12.95 -7.05
C PRO A 20 -7.19 14.14 -6.19
N MET A 21 -6.63 15.32 -6.51
CA MET A 21 -6.93 16.58 -5.83
C MET A 21 -7.09 17.71 -6.85
N ASN A 22 -7.51 18.88 -6.40
CA ASN A 22 -7.54 20.06 -7.26
C ASN A 22 -6.11 20.37 -7.75
N ASP A 23 -5.95 20.45 -9.07
CA ASP A 23 -4.69 20.79 -9.76
C ASP A 23 -3.50 19.83 -9.58
N GLY A 24 -3.76 18.59 -9.14
CA GLY A 24 -2.76 17.54 -9.09
C GLY A 24 -3.23 16.29 -8.37
N ALA A 25 -2.29 15.58 -7.77
CA ALA A 25 -2.57 14.38 -6.99
C ALA A 25 -1.56 14.19 -5.87
N ALA A 26 -1.99 13.52 -4.80
CA ALA A 26 -1.10 13.02 -3.78
C ALA A 26 -0.78 11.54 -4.06
N LEU A 27 0.50 11.16 -3.93
CA LEU A 27 0.90 9.75 -3.89
C LEU A 27 1.04 9.32 -2.44
N VAL A 28 0.18 8.40 -2.01
CA VAL A 28 0.17 7.86 -0.64
C VAL A 28 0.69 6.42 -0.64
N GLY A 29 1.56 6.09 0.32
CA GLY A 29 2.19 4.76 0.43
C GLY A 29 1.21 3.64 0.81
N GLY A 30 0.07 3.98 1.39
CA GLY A 30 -0.99 3.01 1.66
C GLY A 30 -2.32 3.66 2.04
N LEU A 31 -3.38 2.87 1.98
CA LEU A 31 -4.76 3.26 2.28
C LEU A 31 -5.36 2.37 3.36
N SER A 32 -6.09 2.99 4.28
CA SER A 32 -7.03 2.34 5.17
C SER A 32 -8.45 2.48 4.65
N PHE A 33 -9.26 1.46 4.87
CA PHE A 33 -10.69 1.43 4.55
C PHE A 33 -11.57 1.34 5.81
N ALA A 34 -10.98 1.57 6.99
CA ALA A 34 -11.62 1.23 8.24
C ALA A 34 -12.84 2.10 8.58
N HIS A 35 -12.91 3.32 8.01
CA HIS A 35 -13.99 4.28 8.24
C HIS A 35 -14.91 4.49 7.01
N GLY A 36 -14.93 3.52 6.08
CA GLY A 36 -15.78 3.54 4.89
C GLY A 36 -15.10 4.18 3.67
N GLU A 37 -14.71 5.46 3.76
CA GLU A 37 -13.90 6.10 2.71
C GLU A 37 -12.40 5.82 2.89
N PRO A 38 -11.63 5.64 1.79
CA PRO A 38 -10.22 5.32 1.91
C PRO A 38 -9.40 6.52 2.39
N GLN A 39 -8.62 6.31 3.46
CA GLN A 39 -7.76 7.32 4.06
C GLN A 39 -6.29 6.92 3.97
N ALA A 40 -5.37 7.87 3.85
CA ALA A 40 -3.94 7.58 3.83
C ALA A 40 -3.50 6.94 5.16
N LEU A 41 -2.72 5.85 5.10
CA LEU A 41 -2.19 5.18 6.30
C LEU A 41 -1.10 5.99 7.01
N GLU A 42 -0.39 6.84 6.27
CA GLU A 42 0.68 7.68 6.78
C GLU A 42 0.49 9.11 6.25
N GLU A 43 0.56 10.11 7.13
CA GLU A 43 0.61 11.52 6.72
C GLU A 43 2.01 11.87 6.17
N SER A 44 3.04 11.33 6.81
CA SER A 44 4.44 11.40 6.38
C SER A 44 4.71 10.48 5.19
N GLY A 45 5.49 10.96 4.20
CA GLY A 45 5.82 10.19 3.00
C GLY A 45 4.86 10.41 1.81
N THR A 46 3.89 11.32 1.96
CA THR A 46 3.04 11.72 0.84
C THR A 46 3.78 12.66 -0.11
N LEU A 47 3.85 12.31 -1.39
CA LEU A 47 4.47 13.14 -2.44
C LEU A 47 3.39 13.89 -3.24
N TRP A 48 3.61 15.18 -3.49
CA TRP A 48 2.76 15.96 -4.39
C TRP A 48 3.13 15.76 -5.86
N LEU A 49 2.14 15.52 -6.72
CA LEU A 49 2.29 15.38 -8.16
C LEU A 49 1.52 16.51 -8.85
N PRO A 50 2.18 17.63 -9.19
CA PRO A 50 1.53 18.79 -9.79
C PRO A 50 1.03 18.51 -11.21
N GLY A 51 -0.10 19.12 -11.57
CA GLY A 51 -0.56 19.18 -12.97
C GLY A 51 -1.12 17.87 -13.53
N LEU A 52 -1.31 16.84 -12.70
CA LEU A 52 -1.90 15.59 -13.11
C LEU A 52 -3.41 15.75 -13.29
N ARG A 53 -3.88 15.84 -14.54
CA ARG A 53 -5.32 15.96 -14.87
C ARG A 53 -5.92 14.67 -15.43
N VAL A 54 -5.09 13.76 -15.93
CA VAL A 54 -5.50 12.46 -16.45
C VAL A 54 -4.71 11.38 -15.73
N PHE A 55 -5.43 10.41 -15.18
CA PHE A 55 -4.85 9.32 -14.42
C PHE A 55 -4.74 8.09 -15.31
N PRO A 56 -3.56 7.44 -15.37
CA PRO A 56 -3.46 6.18 -16.09
C PRO A 56 -4.28 5.14 -15.33
N ALA A 57 -5.26 4.52 -15.99
CA ALA A 57 -6.07 3.48 -15.39
C ALA A 57 -5.63 2.11 -15.88
N ALA A 58 -5.43 1.15 -14.98
CA ALA A 58 -5.15 -0.24 -15.37
C ALA A 58 -6.40 -0.95 -15.91
N SER A 59 -7.60 -0.42 -15.63
CA SER A 59 -8.88 -0.92 -16.14
C SER A 59 -9.91 0.22 -16.26
N PRO A 60 -10.93 0.10 -17.14
CA PRO A 60 -11.97 1.13 -17.31
C PRO A 60 -12.84 1.37 -16.07
N ASN A 61 -12.90 0.39 -15.15
CA ASN A 61 -13.66 0.45 -13.91
C ASN A 61 -12.78 0.73 -12.68
N ALA A 62 -11.59 1.32 -12.88
CA ALA A 62 -10.72 1.67 -11.78
C ALA A 62 -11.46 2.60 -10.80
N ALA A 63 -11.44 2.25 -9.52
CA ALA A 63 -12.00 3.05 -8.45
C ALA A 63 -11.34 4.43 -8.39
N MET A 64 -11.84 5.35 -7.54
CA MET A 64 -11.24 6.69 -7.38
C MET A 64 -9.76 6.68 -6.96
N TRP A 65 -9.22 5.51 -6.61
CA TRP A 65 -7.86 5.28 -6.16
C TRP A 65 -7.19 4.27 -7.09
N GLN A 66 -6.12 4.72 -7.76
CA GLN A 66 -5.36 3.89 -8.67
C GLN A 66 -4.00 3.57 -8.06
N LEU A 67 -3.69 2.28 -7.97
CA LEU A 67 -2.35 1.83 -7.63
C LEU A 67 -1.40 2.09 -8.80
N VAL A 68 -0.31 2.79 -8.53
CA VAL A 68 0.67 3.19 -9.54
C VAL A 68 2.09 2.95 -9.06
N GLN A 69 3.00 2.87 -10.03
CA GLN A 69 4.41 3.15 -9.85
C GLN A 69 4.69 4.54 -10.41
N VAL A 70 5.30 5.39 -9.60
CA VAL A 70 5.69 6.75 -9.97
C VAL A 70 7.20 6.86 -9.93
N GLY A 71 7.78 7.38 -11.00
CA GLY A 71 9.20 7.70 -11.08
C GLY A 71 9.40 9.18 -11.40
N GLY A 72 10.48 9.76 -10.91
CA GLY A 72 10.79 11.16 -11.19
C GLY A 72 11.95 11.66 -10.36
N VAL A 73 11.98 12.96 -10.13
CA VAL A 73 13.01 13.64 -9.37
C VAL A 73 12.37 14.36 -8.20
N ILE A 74 12.85 14.10 -6.99
CA ILE A 74 12.31 14.76 -5.81
C ILE A 74 12.75 16.22 -5.77
N SER A 75 11.81 17.12 -5.48
CA SER A 75 12.12 18.53 -5.25
C SER A 75 12.89 18.71 -3.93
N ALA A 76 13.60 19.84 -3.81
CA ALA A 76 14.02 20.31 -2.49
C ALA A 76 12.79 20.48 -1.58
N PRO A 77 12.96 20.36 -0.24
CA PRO A 77 11.91 20.66 0.72
C PRO A 77 11.28 22.03 0.48
N GLY A 78 9.96 22.13 0.59
CA GLY A 78 9.19 23.35 0.36
C GLY A 78 7.74 23.20 0.82
N SER A 79 6.86 24.03 0.24
CA SER A 79 5.43 24.00 0.50
C SER A 79 4.71 23.84 -0.83
N TYR A 80 4.29 22.60 -1.11
CA TYR A 80 3.67 22.21 -2.38
C TYR A 80 2.22 21.75 -2.15
N GLY A 81 1.45 21.68 -3.24
CA GLY A 81 0.06 21.25 -3.24
C GLY A 81 -0.90 22.20 -2.52
N PRO A 82 -2.15 21.76 -2.28
CA PRO A 82 -3.17 22.53 -1.57
C PRO A 82 -2.65 23.03 -0.22
N GLU A 83 -2.77 24.34 0.00
CA GLU A 83 -2.37 25.02 1.25
C GLU A 83 -0.89 24.81 1.65
N GLY A 84 -0.05 24.29 0.75
CA GLY A 84 1.36 24.02 1.04
C GLY A 84 1.60 22.81 1.94
N ALA A 85 0.64 21.88 2.03
CA ALA A 85 0.67 20.73 2.94
C ALA A 85 1.77 19.70 2.65
N TYR A 86 2.39 19.73 1.45
CA TYR A 86 3.37 18.74 1.03
C TYR A 86 4.79 19.30 1.07
N THR A 87 5.68 18.65 1.82
CA THR A 87 7.10 19.04 1.91
C THR A 87 7.86 18.82 0.61
N HIS A 88 7.47 17.82 -0.17
CA HIS A 88 8.13 17.46 -1.43
C HIS A 88 7.11 17.29 -2.56
N GLN A 89 7.51 17.66 -3.76
CA GLN A 89 6.82 17.31 -5.00
C GLN A 89 7.73 16.49 -5.90
N LEU A 90 7.12 15.79 -6.84
CA LEU A 90 7.84 15.10 -7.89
C LEU A 90 7.92 15.95 -9.16
N GLU A 91 9.14 16.09 -9.69
CA GLU A 91 9.41 16.68 -10.99
C GLU A 91 9.68 15.57 -12.02
N GLN A 92 9.52 15.88 -13.31
CA GLN A 92 9.78 14.93 -14.42
C GLN A 92 9.02 13.60 -14.24
N ILE A 93 7.76 13.73 -13.83
CA ILE A 93 6.91 12.64 -13.38
C ILE A 93 6.68 11.63 -14.52
N ARG A 94 6.95 10.36 -14.23
CA ARG A 94 6.52 9.19 -15.00
C ARG A 94 5.58 8.39 -14.13
N ILE A 95 4.41 8.04 -14.65
CA ILE A 95 3.41 7.26 -13.92
C ILE A 95 3.03 6.06 -14.74
N GLN A 96 3.03 4.89 -14.10
CA GLN A 96 2.52 3.66 -14.66
C GLN A 96 1.45 3.08 -13.74
N ALA A 97 0.27 2.79 -14.30
CA ALA A 97 -0.75 2.06 -13.57
C ALA A 97 -0.30 0.62 -13.34
N LEU A 98 -0.38 0.15 -12.09
CA LEU A 98 -0.10 -1.23 -11.75
C LEU A 98 -1.36 -2.08 -11.88
N LYS A 99 -1.23 -3.23 -12.54
CA LYS A 99 -2.28 -4.24 -12.56
C LYS A 99 -2.22 -5.03 -11.25
N ILE A 100 -3.35 -5.14 -10.57
CA ILE A 100 -3.49 -5.98 -9.39
C ILE A 100 -3.84 -7.40 -9.84
N ASN A 101 -3.07 -8.40 -9.38
CA ASN A 101 -3.35 -9.80 -9.65
C ASN A 101 -4.09 -10.43 -8.47
N ASP A 102 -5.27 -10.98 -8.73
CA ASP A 102 -6.05 -11.72 -7.73
C ASP A 102 -5.48 -13.13 -7.56
N LEU A 103 -5.02 -13.44 -6.34
CA LEU A 103 -4.34 -14.71 -6.05
C LEU A 103 -4.76 -15.26 -4.69
N SER A 104 -4.79 -16.58 -4.59
CA SER A 104 -4.71 -17.29 -3.30
C SER A 104 -3.27 -17.34 -2.79
N ILE A 105 -3.09 -17.62 -1.49
CA ILE A 105 -1.77 -17.83 -0.88
C ILE A 105 -1.03 -18.98 -1.60
N GLU A 106 -1.70 -20.10 -1.84
CA GLU A 106 -1.14 -21.23 -2.61
C GLU A 106 -0.61 -20.81 -3.99
N GLN A 107 -1.41 -20.08 -4.78
CA GLN A 107 -0.98 -19.64 -6.11
C GLN A 107 0.23 -18.71 -6.05
N LEU A 108 0.25 -17.80 -5.07
CA LEU A 108 1.36 -16.87 -4.88
C LEU A 108 2.64 -17.61 -4.49
N LEU A 109 2.56 -18.55 -3.55
CA LEU A 109 3.73 -19.29 -3.09
C LEU A 109 4.25 -20.29 -4.12
N SER A 110 3.36 -20.95 -4.87
CA SER A 110 3.76 -21.91 -5.92
C SER A 110 4.43 -21.26 -7.12
N THR A 111 4.17 -19.97 -7.37
CA THR A 111 4.73 -19.21 -8.50
C THR A 111 5.34 -17.87 -8.08
N SER A 112 5.93 -17.81 -6.88
CA SER A 112 6.39 -16.57 -6.23
C SER A 112 7.32 -15.72 -7.08
N ARG A 113 8.23 -16.35 -7.83
CA ARG A 113 9.16 -15.64 -8.75
C ARG A 113 8.43 -14.88 -9.86
N LYS A 114 7.29 -15.38 -10.33
CA LYS A 114 6.48 -14.74 -11.37
C LYS A 114 5.88 -13.42 -10.88
N TYR A 115 5.59 -13.32 -9.59
CA TYR A 115 4.92 -12.17 -8.99
C TYR A 115 5.87 -11.25 -8.22
N ALA A 116 7.19 -11.48 -8.28
CA ALA A 116 8.16 -10.61 -7.64
C ALA A 116 7.98 -9.16 -8.11
N ASN A 117 7.88 -8.24 -7.14
CA ASN A 117 7.64 -6.80 -7.32
C ASN A 117 6.33 -6.47 -8.04
N GLN A 118 5.35 -7.36 -8.01
CA GLN A 118 4.02 -7.11 -8.58
C GLN A 118 2.97 -6.87 -7.50
N ALA A 119 1.98 -6.07 -7.87
CA ALA A 119 0.80 -5.87 -7.06
C ALA A 119 -0.09 -7.11 -7.07
N VAL A 120 -0.44 -7.57 -5.88
CA VAL A 120 -1.31 -8.73 -5.67
C VAL A 120 -2.42 -8.38 -4.71
N ARG A 121 -3.57 -9.03 -4.88
CA ARG A 121 -4.69 -8.99 -3.94
C ARG A 121 -5.00 -10.39 -3.47
N ILE A 122 -5.06 -10.55 -2.16
CA ILE A 122 -5.27 -11.84 -1.48
C ILE A 122 -6.45 -11.68 -0.53
N ARG A 123 -7.42 -12.59 -0.61
CA ARG A 123 -8.46 -12.79 0.40
C ARG A 123 -8.12 -14.02 1.21
N ALA A 124 -7.95 -13.85 2.52
CA ALA A 124 -7.51 -14.91 3.41
C ALA A 124 -7.88 -14.57 4.85
N GLN A 125 -7.50 -15.44 5.80
CA GLN A 125 -7.54 -15.10 7.20
C GLN A 125 -6.31 -14.28 7.57
N VAL A 126 -6.45 -13.34 8.49
CA VAL A 126 -5.33 -12.64 9.12
C VAL A 126 -5.15 -13.14 10.55
N LEU A 127 -3.91 -13.15 11.01
CA LEU A 127 -3.55 -13.28 12.41
C LEU A 127 -2.61 -12.12 12.78
N ILE A 128 -3.08 -11.21 13.62
CA ILE A 128 -2.36 -10.02 14.06
C ILE A 128 -2.07 -10.12 15.55
N SER A 129 -0.81 -9.92 15.91
CA SER A 129 -0.34 -9.76 17.29
C SER A 129 0.33 -8.40 17.47
N GLU A 130 0.80 -8.09 18.68
CA GLU A 130 1.54 -6.86 18.95
C GLU A 130 2.74 -6.66 18.02
N SER A 131 3.47 -7.73 17.69
CA SER A 131 4.75 -7.64 16.94
C SER A 131 4.69 -8.19 15.52
N SER A 132 3.60 -8.82 15.11
CA SER A 132 3.52 -9.49 13.80
C SER A 132 2.12 -9.48 13.20
N ALA A 133 2.06 -9.59 11.88
CA ALA A 133 0.84 -9.83 11.14
C ALA A 133 1.10 -10.88 10.06
N LEU A 134 0.23 -11.88 9.99
CA LEU A 134 0.32 -13.00 9.06
C LEU A 134 -0.99 -13.13 8.28
N LEU A 135 -0.89 -13.41 6.98
CA LEU A 135 -1.99 -13.99 6.22
C LEU A 135 -1.90 -15.50 6.29
N VAL A 136 -3.03 -16.15 6.50
CA VAL A 136 -3.17 -17.58 6.71
C VAL A 136 -4.32 -18.10 5.88
N GLU A 137 -4.15 -19.23 5.22
CA GLU A 137 -5.20 -19.83 4.37
C GLU A 137 -6.43 -20.23 5.17
N ALA A 138 -6.21 -20.83 6.34
CA ALA A 138 -7.27 -21.33 7.21
C ALA A 138 -6.86 -21.22 8.68
N LEU A 139 -7.80 -20.76 9.50
CA LEU A 139 -7.68 -20.71 10.96
C LEU A 139 -8.76 -21.61 11.57
N GLY A 140 -8.35 -22.46 12.50
CA GLY A 140 -9.23 -23.21 13.38
C GLY A 140 -9.71 -22.38 14.58
N ALA A 141 -10.31 -23.06 15.55
CA ALA A 141 -10.86 -22.43 16.74
C ALA A 141 -9.80 -21.64 17.51
N GLY A 142 -10.16 -20.41 17.94
CA GLY A 142 -9.28 -19.54 18.72
C GLY A 142 -8.15 -18.87 17.93
N GLY A 143 -8.19 -18.90 16.60
CA GLY A 143 -7.21 -18.23 15.73
C GLY A 143 -5.93 -19.05 15.49
N VAL A 144 -5.98 -20.36 15.72
CA VAL A 144 -4.84 -21.26 15.50
C VAL A 144 -4.81 -21.69 14.03
N PRO A 145 -3.70 -21.48 13.29
CA PRO A 145 -3.57 -21.99 11.93
C PRO A 145 -3.77 -23.50 11.85
N ASP A 146 -4.49 -23.97 10.82
CA ASP A 146 -4.57 -25.40 10.55
C ASP A 146 -3.17 -25.97 10.24
N ALA A 147 -2.94 -27.24 10.55
CA ALA A 147 -1.61 -27.87 10.45
C ALA A 147 -0.98 -27.77 9.04
N SER A 148 -1.82 -27.68 8.00
CA SER A 148 -1.39 -27.54 6.60
C SER A 148 -1.60 -26.14 6.03
N ALA A 149 -2.08 -25.18 6.82
CA ALA A 149 -2.35 -23.83 6.34
C ALA A 149 -1.06 -23.13 5.94
N ARG A 150 -0.99 -22.68 4.68
CA ARG A 150 0.12 -21.84 4.24
C ARG A 150 -0.02 -20.44 4.83
N GLN A 151 1.13 -19.80 5.02
CA GLN A 151 1.21 -18.51 5.70
C GLN A 151 2.14 -17.57 4.95
N ILE A 152 1.80 -16.29 4.97
CA ILE A 152 2.61 -15.20 4.43
C ILE A 152 2.77 -14.12 5.49
N LYS A 153 3.99 -13.61 5.65
CA LYS A 153 4.24 -12.46 6.51
C LYS A 153 3.75 -11.17 5.85
N LEU A 154 3.02 -10.37 6.61
CA LEU A 154 2.69 -8.99 6.25
C LEU A 154 3.76 -8.04 6.79
N ASN A 155 4.25 -7.16 5.93
CA ASN A 155 5.18 -6.08 6.26
C ASN A 155 4.55 -4.72 5.90
N GLY A 156 5.08 -3.62 6.45
CA GLY A 156 4.56 -2.27 6.23
C GLY A 156 3.61 -1.80 7.32
N ALA A 157 3.13 -0.57 7.19
CA ALA A 157 2.17 0.00 8.12
C ALA A 157 0.79 -0.64 7.94
N ILE A 158 0.17 -1.04 9.05
CA ILE A 158 -1.20 -1.53 9.11
C ILE A 158 -1.92 -0.63 10.10
N GLU A 159 -3.03 0.02 9.69
CA GLU A 159 -3.87 0.72 10.64
C GLU A 159 -4.56 -0.31 11.53
N ARG A 160 -4.04 -0.46 12.75
CA ARG A 160 -4.52 -1.49 13.66
C ARG A 160 -5.83 -1.11 14.34
N GLY A 161 -6.07 0.15 14.67
CA GLY A 161 -7.23 0.55 15.49
C GLY A 161 -8.56 0.00 14.98
N ALA A 162 -9.07 0.58 13.89
CA ALA A 162 -10.37 0.19 13.38
C ALA A 162 -10.36 -1.16 12.62
N LEU A 163 -9.19 -1.66 12.19
CA LEU A 163 -9.07 -3.04 11.70
C LEU A 163 -9.30 -4.06 12.82
N LEU A 164 -8.61 -3.92 13.95
CA LEU A 164 -8.67 -4.88 15.07
C LEU A 164 -10.07 -4.92 15.70
N GLU A 165 -10.79 -3.79 15.73
CA GLU A 165 -12.19 -3.73 16.18
C GLU A 165 -13.14 -4.62 15.37
N ARG A 166 -12.80 -4.91 14.11
CA ARG A 166 -13.59 -5.78 13.23
C ARG A 166 -13.15 -7.24 13.28
N LEU A 167 -12.05 -7.56 13.96
CA LEU A 167 -11.52 -8.91 14.07
C LEU A 167 -11.95 -9.57 15.38
N GLN A 168 -11.92 -10.90 15.41
CA GLN A 168 -12.11 -11.66 16.64
C GLN A 168 -10.83 -11.60 17.49
N ALA A 169 -10.97 -11.54 18.81
CA ALA A 169 -9.84 -11.54 19.73
C ALA A 169 -9.72 -12.88 20.48
N SER A 170 -8.50 -13.37 20.64
CA SER A 170 -8.15 -14.53 21.46
C SER A 170 -6.80 -14.28 22.14
N GLY A 171 -6.82 -14.01 23.44
CA GLY A 171 -5.64 -13.54 24.16
C GLY A 171 -5.09 -12.24 23.57
N ASN A 172 -3.81 -12.24 23.19
CA ASN A 172 -3.14 -11.07 22.60
C ASN A 172 -3.17 -11.06 21.05
N ALA A 173 -3.95 -11.96 20.44
CA ALA A 173 -4.05 -12.08 19.00
C ALA A 173 -5.45 -11.70 18.51
N HIS A 174 -5.50 -11.05 17.35
CA HIS A 174 -6.72 -10.76 16.62
C HIS A 174 -6.71 -11.49 15.29
N PHE A 175 -7.85 -12.02 14.88
CA PHE A 175 -7.95 -12.82 13.68
C PHE A 175 -9.32 -12.73 12.99
N GLY A 176 -9.34 -13.01 11.70
CA GLY A 176 -10.57 -12.98 10.90
C GLY A 176 -10.29 -12.83 9.40
N ALA A 177 -11.35 -12.82 8.60
CA ALA A 177 -11.26 -12.70 7.16
C ALA A 177 -10.87 -11.27 6.75
N VAL A 178 -9.94 -11.15 5.82
CA VAL A 178 -9.48 -9.88 5.26
C VAL A 178 -9.24 -9.97 3.76
N GLU A 179 -9.31 -8.82 3.11
CA GLU A 179 -8.72 -8.60 1.80
C GLU A 179 -7.50 -7.69 1.95
N VAL A 180 -6.35 -8.13 1.41
CA VAL A 180 -5.10 -7.37 1.41
C VAL A 180 -4.64 -7.10 -0.01
N VAL A 181 -4.29 -5.85 -0.29
CA VAL A 181 -3.58 -5.43 -1.50
C VAL A 181 -2.17 -5.03 -1.10
N GLY A 182 -1.16 -5.55 -1.80
CA GLY A 182 0.22 -5.27 -1.49
C GLY A 182 1.18 -5.60 -2.63
N ILE A 183 2.45 -5.28 -2.43
CA ILE A 183 3.54 -5.68 -3.33
C ILE A 183 4.19 -6.95 -2.78
N TRP A 184 4.24 -7.98 -3.62
CA TRP A 184 4.98 -9.19 -3.29
C TRP A 184 6.48 -8.94 -3.43
N HIS A 185 7.21 -8.95 -2.31
CA HIS A 185 8.65 -8.74 -2.27
C HIS A 185 9.33 -9.86 -1.49
N GLU A 186 10.24 -10.56 -2.17
CA GLU A 186 10.97 -11.73 -1.67
C GLU A 186 10.03 -12.86 -1.22
N GLN A 187 9.61 -12.83 0.05
CA GLN A 187 8.75 -13.84 0.70
C GLN A 187 7.68 -13.20 1.59
N SER A 188 7.45 -11.90 1.41
CA SER A 188 6.51 -11.13 2.21
C SER A 188 5.62 -10.27 1.34
N LEU A 189 4.45 -9.94 1.88
CA LEU A 189 3.56 -8.97 1.27
C LEU A 189 3.75 -7.63 1.96
N TYR A 190 4.29 -6.65 1.25
CA TYR A 190 4.32 -5.27 1.71
C TYR A 190 2.91 -4.68 1.55
N VAL A 191 2.24 -4.44 2.67
CA VAL A 191 0.84 -4.02 2.72
C VAL A 191 0.73 -2.59 2.23
N LEU A 192 -0.12 -2.39 1.23
CA LEU A 192 -0.56 -1.07 0.79
C LEU A 192 -2.00 -0.80 1.24
N SER A 193 -2.82 -1.83 1.39
CA SER A 193 -4.18 -1.72 1.90
C SER A 193 -4.62 -3.04 2.52
N ILE A 194 -5.36 -2.96 3.63
CA ILE A 194 -5.99 -4.09 4.30
C ILE A 194 -7.38 -3.69 4.78
N ARG A 195 -8.36 -4.58 4.60
CA ARG A 195 -9.72 -4.41 5.11
C ARG A 195 -10.29 -5.71 5.63
N ALA A 196 -11.02 -5.66 6.74
CA ALA A 196 -11.82 -6.77 7.22
C ALA A 196 -13.03 -7.00 6.31
N GLU A 197 -13.35 -8.27 6.06
CA GLU A 197 -14.56 -8.68 5.34
C GLU A 197 -15.79 -8.68 6.25
#